data_AF-A0AA43UBL5-F1
#
_entry.id   AF-A0AA43UBL5-F1
#
_cell.length_a   1.000
_cell.length_b   1.000
_cell.length_c   1.000
_cell.angle_alpha   90.00
_cell.angle_beta   90.00
_cell.angle_gamma   90.00
#
_symmetry.space_group_name_H-M   'P 1'
#
loop_
_entity.id
_entity.type
_entity.pdbx_description
1 polymer ?
#
loop_
_entity_poly.entity_id
_entity_poly.type
_entity_poly.pdbx_seq_one_letter_code
_entity_poly.pdbx_strand_id
1 'polypeptide(L)'
;NYLTLDDNDIWSAMKVWCNHPDPILSLLSRDFINRNIFKVEMSDEPVSEERKQQKLQELAGHYHVSTDDANYLISNIEVGKDMYSLDDDQIEIRFNDGTTRDLTEASDMLSTSLATKKIRKHYFCYQRM
;
A
#
# COMPACT_ATOMS: atom_id res chain seq x y z
N ASN A 1 -27.42 -4.78 2.67
CA ASN A 1 -26.70 -3.50 2.57
C ASN A 1 -25.47 -3.59 1.68
N TYR A 2 -24.59 -4.60 1.77
CA TYR A 2 -23.44 -4.68 0.86
C TYR A 2 -23.82 -4.75 -0.63
N LEU A 3 -24.85 -5.53 -0.98
CA LEU A 3 -25.31 -5.68 -2.37
C LEU A 3 -25.88 -4.39 -3.00
N THR A 4 -26.11 -3.35 -2.20
CA THR A 4 -26.62 -2.05 -2.68
C THR A 4 -25.55 -0.97 -2.70
N LEU A 5 -24.30 -1.32 -2.38
CA LEU A 5 -23.19 -0.38 -2.31
C LEU A 5 -22.42 -0.42 -3.63
N ASP A 6 -22.25 0.73 -4.26
CA ASP A 6 -21.40 0.91 -5.43
C ASP A 6 -20.53 2.19 -5.34
N ASP A 7 -19.72 2.44 -6.37
CA ASP A 7 -18.80 3.57 -6.40
C ASP A 7 -19.52 4.93 -6.28
N ASN A 8 -20.80 5.03 -6.70
CA ASN A 8 -21.57 6.26 -6.60
C ASN A 8 -21.88 6.60 -5.15
N ASP A 9 -22.14 5.61 -4.29
CA ASP A 9 -22.38 5.85 -2.87
C ASP A 9 -21.14 6.48 -2.22
N ILE A 10 -19.97 5.91 -2.50
CA ILE A 10 -18.69 6.40 -1.97
C ILE A 10 -18.39 7.80 -2.50
N TRP A 11 -18.55 8.03 -3.82
CA TRP A 11 -18.37 9.36 -4.43
C TRP A 11 -19.34 10.40 -3.89
N SER A 12 -20.59 10.02 -3.65
CA SER A 12 -21.62 10.93 -3.14
C SER A 12 -21.34 11.33 -1.70
N ALA A 13 -20.95 10.36 -0.86
CA ALA A 13 -20.52 10.61 0.52
C ALA A 13 -19.30 11.55 0.56
N MET A 14 -18.26 11.29 -0.22
CA MET A 14 -17.07 12.13 -0.27
C MET A 14 -17.39 13.58 -0.68
N LYS A 15 -18.29 13.78 -1.65
CA LYS A 15 -18.69 15.14 -2.10
C LYS A 15 -19.35 15.93 -0.98
N VAL A 16 -20.17 15.28 -0.18
CA VAL A 16 -20.80 15.91 1.00
C VAL A 16 -19.75 16.16 2.08
N TRP A 17 -18.87 15.19 2.33
CA TRP A 17 -17.86 15.26 3.38
C TRP A 17 -16.80 16.34 3.16
N CYS A 18 -16.57 16.79 1.92
CA CYS A 18 -15.71 17.95 1.64
C CYS A 18 -16.08 19.22 2.44
N ASN A 19 -17.33 19.34 2.88
CA ASN A 19 -17.82 20.49 3.66
C ASN A 19 -18.16 20.11 5.12
N HIS A 20 -17.74 18.93 5.57
CA HIS A 20 -17.98 18.49 6.95
C HIS A 20 -17.16 19.34 7.94
N PRO A 21 -17.68 19.67 9.14
CA PRO A 21 -16.95 20.47 10.13
C PRO A 21 -15.69 19.78 10.68
N ASP A 22 -15.60 18.45 10.59
CA ASP A 22 -14.40 17.71 10.96
C ASP A 22 -13.24 18.02 9.97
N PRO A 23 -12.10 18.53 10.46
CA PRO A 23 -11.01 19.00 9.59
C PRO A 23 -10.32 17.86 8.84
N ILE A 24 -10.20 16.67 9.45
CA ILE A 24 -9.53 15.53 8.84
C ILE A 24 -10.39 14.95 7.71
N LEU A 25 -11.66 14.67 8.01
CA LEU A 25 -12.61 14.09 7.06
C LEU A 25 -12.81 15.01 5.86
N SER A 26 -12.99 16.32 6.11
CA SER A 26 -13.17 17.30 5.03
C SER A 26 -11.92 17.48 4.18
N LEU A 27 -10.72 17.50 4.80
CA LEU A 27 -9.45 17.55 4.09
C LEU A 27 -9.26 16.32 3.19
N LEU A 28 -9.33 15.12 3.75
CA LEU A 28 -9.13 13.86 3.03
C LEU A 28 -10.15 13.70 1.89
N SER A 29 -11.42 14.05 2.14
CA SER A 29 -12.46 13.99 1.11
C SER A 29 -12.20 14.98 -0.01
N ARG A 30 -11.86 16.24 0.33
CA ARG A 30 -11.55 17.28 -0.66
C ARG A 30 -10.34 16.92 -1.50
N ASP A 31 -9.32 16.34 -0.88
CA ASP A 31 -8.10 15.95 -1.56
C ASP A 31 -8.30 14.75 -2.47
N PHE A 32 -9.11 13.77 -2.05
CA PHE A 32 -9.50 12.66 -2.92
C PHE A 32 -10.24 13.15 -4.16
N ILE A 33 -11.24 14.03 -3.99
CA ILE A 33 -12.04 14.57 -5.11
C ILE A 33 -11.21 15.42 -6.06
N ASN A 34 -10.35 16.28 -5.52
CA ASN A 34 -9.53 17.21 -6.31
C ASN A 34 -8.21 16.59 -6.80
N ARG A 35 -7.97 15.30 -6.53
CA ARG A 35 -6.73 14.58 -6.85
C ARG A 35 -5.48 15.21 -6.24
N ASN A 36 -5.59 15.78 -5.05
CA ASN A 36 -4.45 16.19 -4.23
C ASN A 36 -3.91 14.98 -3.46
N ILE A 37 -3.18 14.11 -4.15
CA ILE A 37 -2.73 12.84 -3.58
C ILE A 37 -1.55 13.09 -2.61
N PHE A 38 -1.48 12.27 -1.56
CA PHE A 38 -0.33 12.21 -0.66
C PHE A 38 0.99 12.16 -1.43
N LYS A 39 2.04 12.72 -0.82
CA LYS A 39 3.41 12.48 -1.26
C LYS A 39 3.79 11.05 -0.87
N VAL A 40 4.45 10.35 -1.79
CA VAL A 40 4.89 8.98 -1.60
C VAL A 40 6.40 8.92 -1.76
N GLU A 41 7.07 8.32 -0.80
CA GLU A 41 8.49 8.00 -0.86
C GLU A 41 8.66 6.50 -0.73
N MET A 42 9.55 5.92 -1.56
CA MET A 42 9.76 4.48 -1.63
C MET A 42 11.21 4.16 -1.24
N SER A 43 11.38 3.17 -0.37
CA SER A 43 12.69 2.67 0.08
C SER A 43 12.72 1.15 0.16
N ASP A 44 13.93 0.59 0.12
CA ASP A 44 14.17 -0.83 0.42
C ASP A 44 14.23 -1.09 1.94
N GLU A 45 14.42 -0.05 2.74
CA GLU A 45 14.47 -0.12 4.20
C GLU A 45 13.22 0.50 4.85
N PRO A 46 12.79 0.02 6.03
CA PRO A 46 11.70 0.63 6.78
C PRO A 46 11.96 2.09 7.13
N VAL A 47 10.89 2.88 7.20
CA VAL A 47 10.95 4.26 7.70
C VAL A 47 11.26 4.22 9.20
N SER A 48 12.22 5.03 9.65
CA SER A 48 12.53 5.13 11.07
C SER A 48 11.38 5.77 11.86
N GLU A 49 11.16 5.31 13.09
CA GLU A 49 10.13 5.90 13.97
C GLU A 49 10.39 7.38 14.26
N GLU A 50 11.66 7.79 14.37
CA GLU A 50 12.03 9.19 14.52
C GLU A 50 11.53 10.05 13.34
N ARG A 51 11.75 9.58 12.11
CA ARG A 51 11.30 10.28 10.90
C ARG A 51 9.77 10.36 10.83
N LYS A 52 9.09 9.29 11.21
CA LYS A 52 7.63 9.24 11.29
C LYS A 52 7.09 10.24 12.31
N GLN A 53 7.68 10.30 13.51
CA GLN A 53 7.29 11.24 14.56
C GLN A 53 7.54 12.69 14.17
N GLN A 54 8.69 12.99 13.54
CA GLN A 54 8.98 14.33 13.02
C GLN A 54 7.92 14.78 12.02
N LYS A 55 7.59 13.91 11.05
CA LYS A 55 6.56 14.22 10.04
C LYS A 55 5.17 14.37 10.65
N LEU A 56 4.83 13.54 11.65
CA LEU A 56 3.56 13.62 12.37
C LEU A 56 3.41 14.96 13.11
N GLN A 57 4.46 15.41 13.81
CA GLN A 57 4.47 16.70 14.50
C GLN A 57 4.35 17.88 13.53
N GLU A 58 5.04 17.80 12.39
CA GLU A 58 4.94 18.79 11.31
C GLU A 58 3.50 18.91 10.79
N LEU A 59 2.84 17.77 10.52
CA LEU A 59 1.45 17.71 10.07
C LEU A 59 0.46 18.21 11.12
N ALA A 60 0.61 17.77 12.37
CA ALA A 60 -0.22 18.21 13.49
C ALA A 60 -0.14 19.74 13.67
N GLY A 61 1.08 20.30 13.59
CA GLY A 61 1.30 21.74 13.66
C GLY A 61 0.72 22.50 12.46
N HIS A 62 0.92 22.01 11.24
CA HIS A 62 0.42 22.67 10.02
C HIS A 62 -1.11 22.71 9.97
N TYR A 63 -1.77 21.58 10.25
CA TYR A 63 -3.22 21.46 10.20
C TYR A 63 -3.93 21.84 11.51
N HIS A 64 -3.18 22.16 12.56
CA HIS A 64 -3.70 22.53 13.88
C HIS A 64 -4.62 21.46 14.48
N VAL A 65 -4.22 20.19 14.35
CA VAL A 65 -4.95 19.02 14.83
C VAL A 65 -4.14 18.29 15.91
N SER A 66 -4.79 17.38 16.64
CA SER A 66 -4.08 16.52 17.57
C SER A 66 -3.09 15.60 16.84
N THR A 67 -2.08 15.09 17.55
CA THR A 67 -1.20 14.06 16.99
C THR A 67 -1.94 12.79 16.60
N ASP A 68 -3.02 12.48 17.33
CA ASP A 68 -3.87 11.33 17.06
C ASP A 68 -4.60 11.49 15.72
N ASP A 69 -5.16 12.68 15.47
CA ASP A 69 -5.80 13.02 14.20
C ASP A 69 -4.81 13.12 13.04
N ALA A 70 -3.60 13.62 13.30
CA ALA A 70 -2.54 13.66 12.29
C ALA A 70 -2.11 12.26 11.82
N ASN A 71 -2.40 11.19 12.58
CA ASN A 71 -2.12 9.82 12.11
C ASN A 71 -2.94 9.45 10.87
N TYR A 72 -4.10 10.07 10.64
CA TYR A 72 -4.86 9.87 9.39
C TYR A 72 -4.17 10.48 8.16
N LEU A 73 -3.19 11.37 8.37
CA LEU A 73 -2.49 12.11 7.32
C LEU A 73 -1.14 11.46 6.95
N ILE A 74 -0.82 10.31 7.53
CA ILE A 74 0.44 9.58 7.31
C ILE A 74 0.16 8.09 7.23
N SER A 75 0.87 7.38 6.35
CA SER A 75 0.74 5.94 6.19
C SER A 75 2.10 5.32 5.88
N ASN A 76 2.32 4.12 6.42
CA ASN A 76 3.51 3.31 6.17
C ASN A 76 3.02 1.96 5.69
N ILE A 77 3.36 1.60 4.45
CA ILE A 77 2.93 0.35 3.83
C ILE A 77 4.16 -0.42 3.42
N GLU A 78 4.30 -1.64 3.90
CA GLU A 78 5.26 -2.60 3.35
C GLU A 78 4.53 -3.42 2.29
N VAL A 79 5.02 -3.36 1.06
CA VAL A 79 4.55 -4.24 -0.02
C VAL A 79 5.64 -5.24 -0.30
N GLY A 80 5.29 -6.51 -0.07
CA GLY A 80 6.11 -7.63 -0.46
C GLY A 80 5.62 -8.27 -1.74
N LYS A 81 6.56 -8.62 -2.62
CA LYS A 81 6.30 -9.57 -3.68
C LYS A 81 7.28 -10.72 -3.58
N ASP A 82 6.73 -11.91 -3.40
CA ASP A 82 7.45 -13.16 -3.57
C ASP A 82 7.21 -13.59 -5.02
N MET A 83 8.28 -13.84 -5.78
CA MET A 83 8.16 -14.13 -7.23
C MET A 83 7.68 -15.56 -7.49
N TYR A 84 8.05 -16.48 -6.60
CA TYR A 84 7.62 -17.87 -6.58
C TYR A 84 7.79 -18.42 -5.16
N SER A 85 6.78 -19.11 -4.66
CA SER A 85 6.86 -19.88 -3.41
C SER A 85 6.63 -21.36 -3.71
N LEU A 86 7.54 -22.24 -3.29
CA LEU A 86 7.33 -23.69 -3.39
C LEU A 86 6.16 -24.16 -2.52
N ASP A 87 5.79 -23.39 -1.49
CA ASP A 87 4.71 -23.76 -0.57
C ASP A 87 3.31 -23.37 -1.09
N ASP A 88 3.21 -22.38 -1.99
CA ASP A 88 1.93 -21.75 -2.37
C ASP A 88 1.71 -21.67 -3.90
N ASP A 89 2.79 -21.59 -4.69
CA ASP A 89 2.77 -21.34 -6.14
C ASP A 89 3.36 -22.50 -6.96
N GLN A 90 3.37 -23.73 -6.43
CA GLN A 90 4.03 -24.85 -7.10
C GLN A 90 3.44 -25.14 -8.49
N ILE A 91 4.27 -25.02 -9.53
CA ILE A 91 3.92 -25.35 -10.91
C ILE A 91 4.72 -26.60 -11.32
N GLU A 92 4.02 -27.70 -11.58
CA GLU A 92 4.63 -28.93 -12.08
C GLU A 92 4.60 -29.01 -13.61
N ILE A 93 5.73 -29.39 -14.20
CA ILE A 93 5.90 -29.66 -15.63
C ILE A 93 5.87 -31.15 -15.87
N ARG A 94 4.92 -31.61 -16.69
CA ARG A 94 4.82 -33.02 -17.11
C ARG A 94 5.59 -33.25 -18.41
N PHE A 95 6.52 -34.20 -18.36
CA PHE A 95 7.34 -34.60 -19.50
C PHE A 95 6.70 -35.74 -20.30
N ASN A 96 7.21 -35.95 -21.51
CA ASN A 96 6.71 -36.98 -22.44
C ASN A 96 6.92 -38.41 -21.91
N ASP A 97 7.87 -38.63 -20.99
CA ASP A 97 8.09 -39.90 -20.30
C ASP A 97 7.10 -40.16 -19.16
N GLY A 98 6.18 -39.21 -18.91
CA GLY A 98 5.17 -39.27 -17.87
C GLY A 98 5.64 -38.78 -16.50
N THR A 99 6.92 -38.41 -16.34
CA THR A 99 7.43 -37.82 -15.10
C THR A 99 6.98 -36.37 -14.94
N THR A 100 6.87 -35.90 -13.70
CA THR A 100 6.65 -34.50 -13.36
C THR A 100 7.85 -33.95 -12.62
N ARG A 101 8.21 -32.69 -12.87
CA ARG A 101 9.22 -31.93 -12.11
C ARG A 101 8.72 -30.51 -11.86
N ASP A 102 9.18 -29.89 -10.79
CA ASP A 102 8.85 -28.49 -10.50
C ASP A 102 9.43 -27.56 -11.58
N LEU A 103 8.77 -26.43 -11.81
CA LEU A 103 9.19 -25.39 -12.75
C LEU A 103 10.64 -24.94 -12.52
N THR A 104 11.08 -24.84 -11.27
CA THR A 104 12.45 -24.42 -10.92
C THR A 104 13.51 -25.48 -11.21
N GLU A 105 13.12 -26.76 -11.30
CA GLU A 105 13.99 -27.86 -11.70
C GLU A 105 13.96 -28.11 -13.22
N ALA A 106 12.84 -27.76 -13.86
CA ALA A 106 12.63 -27.94 -15.29
C ALA A 106 13.18 -26.80 -16.16
N SER A 107 13.44 -25.62 -15.56
CA SER A 107 13.84 -24.41 -16.30
C SER A 107 15.13 -23.76 -15.76
N ASP A 108 16.16 -23.71 -16.60
CA ASP A 108 17.41 -23.00 -16.29
C ASP A 108 17.22 -21.47 -16.13
N MET A 109 16.16 -20.89 -16.72
CA MET A 109 15.85 -19.46 -16.60
C MET A 109 15.28 -19.09 -15.22
N LEU A 110 14.55 -20.01 -14.59
CA LEU A 110 13.94 -19.84 -13.27
C LEU A 110 14.67 -20.70 -12.25
N SER A 111 15.97 -20.48 -12.10
CA SER A 111 16.71 -21.09 -10.99
C SER A 111 16.05 -20.74 -9.64
N THR A 112 16.05 -21.71 -8.71
CA THR A 112 15.40 -21.60 -7.39
C THR A 112 15.84 -20.34 -6.61
N SER A 113 17.07 -19.87 -6.81
CA SER A 113 17.61 -18.66 -6.18
C SER A 113 17.00 -17.35 -6.71
N LEU A 114 16.65 -17.28 -8.00
CA LEU A 114 16.00 -16.11 -8.59
C LEU A 114 14.51 -16.06 -8.25
N ALA A 115 13.87 -17.24 -8.25
CA ALA A 115 12.45 -17.41 -8.00
C ALA A 115 12.06 -17.09 -6.54
N THR A 116 12.93 -17.43 -5.57
CA THR A 116 12.68 -17.21 -4.14
C THR A 116 13.10 -15.82 -3.65
N LYS A 117 13.51 -14.90 -4.54
CA LYS A 117 13.92 -13.55 -4.12
C LYS A 117 12.71 -12.78 -3.59
N LYS A 118 12.67 -12.61 -2.27
CA LYS A 118 11.69 -11.73 -1.61
C LYS A 118 12.04 -10.29 -1.89
N ILE A 119 11.17 -9.60 -2.62
CA ILE A 119 11.26 -8.16 -2.79
C ILE A 119 10.35 -7.54 -1.74
N ARG A 120 10.89 -6.63 -0.94
CA ARG A 120 10.13 -5.79 -0.01
C ARG A 120 10.37 -4.34 -0.38
N LYS A 121 9.28 -3.57 -0.46
CA LYS A 121 9.30 -2.12 -0.69
C LYS A 121 8.52 -1.46 0.42
N HIS A 122 9.12 -0.49 1.07
CA HIS A 122 8.46 0.34 2.07
C HIS A 122 8.00 1.64 1.42
N TYR A 123 6.72 1.96 1.57
CA TYR A 123 6.08 3.17 1.09
C TYR A 123 5.75 4.06 2.28
N PHE A 124 6.35 5.24 2.29
CA PHE A 124 6.03 6.31 3.23
C PHE A 124 5.15 7.34 2.55
N CYS A 125 3.88 7.34 2.93
CA CYS A 125 2.87 8.23 2.37
C CYS A 125 2.51 9.30 3.40
N TYR A 126 2.46 10.57 2.99
CA TYR A 126 2.02 11.64 3.88
C TYR A 126 1.37 12.78 3.12
N GLN A 127 0.48 13.49 3.80
CA GLN A 127 -0.22 14.64 3.26
C GLN A 127 0.75 15.74 2.81
N ARG A 128 0.49 16.34 1.63
CA ARG A 128 1.28 17.45 1.09
C ARG A 128 0.89 18.75 1.79
N MET A 129 1.89 19.51 2.23
CA MET A 129 1.74 20.86 2.78
C MET A 129 1.87 21.92 1.69
#